data_AF-A0A1B6ESX2-F1
#
_entry.id   AF-A0A1B6ESX2-F1
#
_cell.length_a   1.000
_cell.length_b   1.000
_cell.length_c   1.000
_cell.angle_alpha   90.00
_cell.angle_beta   90.00
_cell.angle_gamma   90.00
#
_symmetry.space_group_name_H-M   'P 1'
#
loop_
_entity.id
_entity.type
_entity.pdbx_description
1 polymer ?
#
loop_
_entity_poly.entity_id
_entity_poly.type
_entity_poly.pdbx_seq_one_letter_code
_entity_poly.pdbx_strand_id
1 'polypeptide(L)'
;ETTGYLFRNLLPLANAIQAAMICYLVLLSLLVSHGYTNAIRDAQRYRVVIVGAGVSGFTAAATLLEHNVTDLVVLEAADRIGGRINTVQFGGVPIDKGAEFIHGEEDNRVYELVSPYNFLGSYQDLQDGD
;
A
#
# COMPACT_ATOMS: atom_id res chain seq x y z
N GLU A 1 1.94 71.80 -8.91
CA GLU A 1 1.26 71.16 -7.74
C GLU A 1 0.39 69.96 -8.10
N THR A 2 -0.21 69.91 -9.29
CA THR A 2 -1.12 68.84 -9.74
C THR A 2 -0.51 67.44 -9.79
N THR A 3 0.78 67.30 -10.13
CA THR A 3 1.47 66.00 -10.24
C THR A 3 1.66 65.31 -8.89
N GLY A 4 1.86 66.06 -7.80
CA GLY A 4 2.01 65.51 -6.45
C GLY A 4 0.69 65.06 -5.82
N TYR A 5 -0.42 65.74 -6.16
CA TYR A 5 -1.78 65.35 -5.75
C TYR A 5 -2.24 64.05 -6.43
N LEU A 6 -1.90 63.87 -7.72
CA LEU A 6 -2.21 62.65 -8.44
C LEU A 6 -1.46 61.46 -7.83
N PHE A 7 -0.16 61.62 -7.56
CA PHE A 7 0.70 60.55 -7.02
C PHE A 7 0.31 60.14 -5.59
N ARG A 8 -0.07 61.09 -4.73
CA ARG A 8 -0.54 60.83 -3.36
C ARG A 8 -1.85 60.03 -3.30
N ASN A 9 -2.72 60.17 -4.30
CA ASN A 9 -4.02 59.49 -4.33
C ASN A 9 -4.03 58.20 -5.16
N LEU A 10 -3.20 58.07 -6.20
CA LEU A 10 -3.14 56.84 -7.04
C LEU A 10 -2.30 55.71 -6.46
N LEU A 11 -1.18 56.01 -5.78
CA LEU A 11 -0.28 54.98 -5.24
C LEU A 11 -0.93 54.08 -4.16
N PRO A 12 -1.73 54.59 -3.20
CA PRO A 12 -2.44 53.75 -2.25
C PRO A 12 -3.49 52.87 -2.93
N LEU A 13 -4.15 53.37 -3.98
CA LEU A 13 -5.12 52.60 -4.76
C LEU A 13 -4.45 51.45 -5.52
N ALA A 14 -3.32 51.70 -6.17
CA ALA A 14 -2.55 50.66 -6.86
C ALA A 14 -2.04 49.57 -5.89
N ASN A 15 -1.54 49.96 -4.72
CA ASN A 15 -1.12 49.03 -3.68
C ASN A 15 -2.29 48.21 -3.12
N ALA A 16 -3.47 48.82 -2.95
CA ALA A 16 -4.68 48.13 -2.51
C ALA A 16 -5.16 47.09 -3.54
N ILE A 17 -5.13 47.43 -4.83
CA ILE A 17 -5.46 46.50 -5.92
C ILE A 17 -4.47 45.34 -5.95
N GLN A 18 -3.17 45.64 -5.87
CA GLN A 18 -2.13 44.61 -5.85
C GLN A 18 -2.28 43.67 -4.65
N ALA A 19 -2.54 44.21 -3.46
CA ALA A 19 -2.80 43.41 -2.27
C ALA A 19 -4.05 42.54 -2.42
N ALA A 20 -5.14 43.08 -2.99
CA ALA A 20 -6.37 42.33 -3.24
C ALA A 20 -6.15 41.19 -4.25
N MET A 21 -5.38 41.41 -5.32
CA MET A 21 -5.02 40.37 -6.29
C MET A 21 -4.18 39.26 -5.65
N ILE A 22 -3.19 39.62 -4.84
CA ILE A 22 -2.38 38.65 -4.10
C ILE A 22 -3.28 37.84 -3.15
N CYS A 23 -4.14 38.50 -2.37
CA CYS A 23 -5.08 37.81 -1.48
C CYS A 23 -5.99 36.85 -2.26
N TYR A 24 -6.54 37.27 -3.40
CA TYR A 24 -7.39 36.42 -4.24
C TYR A 24 -6.63 35.19 -4.77
N LEU A 25 -5.40 35.38 -5.27
CA LEU A 25 -4.57 34.28 -5.76
C LEU A 25 -4.19 33.30 -4.65
N VAL A 26 -3.86 33.81 -3.46
CA VAL A 26 -3.58 32.97 -2.28
C VAL A 26 -4.82 32.19 -1.87
N LEU A 27 -5.98 32.84 -1.77
CA LEU A 27 -7.26 32.20 -1.47
C LEU A 27 -7.60 31.11 -2.50
N LEU A 28 -7.44 31.39 -3.79
CA LEU A 28 -7.66 30.42 -4.86
C LEU A 28 -6.70 29.23 -4.73
N SER A 29 -5.41 29.49 -4.47
CA SER A 29 -4.41 28.43 -4.30
C SER A 29 -4.71 27.53 -3.09
N LEU A 30 -5.22 28.10 -1.99
CA LEU A 30 -5.61 27.37 -0.80
C LEU A 30 -6.86 26.51 -1.05
N LEU A 31 -7.85 27.05 -1.76
CA LEU A 31 -9.05 26.30 -2.15
C LEU A 31 -8.70 25.10 -3.04
N VAL A 32 -7.87 25.32 -4.06
CA VAL A 32 -7.39 24.25 -4.95
C VAL A 32 -6.59 23.21 -4.16
N SER A 33 -5.66 23.64 -3.31
CA SER A 33 -4.85 22.74 -2.48
C SER A 33 -5.71 21.91 -1.52
N HIS A 34 -6.75 22.50 -0.93
CA HIS A 34 -7.68 21.79 -0.05
C HIS A 34 -8.48 20.72 -0.81
N GLY A 35 -9.02 21.06 -1.98
CA GLY A 35 -9.72 20.11 -2.84
C GLY A 35 -8.83 18.94 -3.26
N TYR A 36 -7.60 19.23 -3.67
CA TYR A 36 -6.63 18.21 -4.07
C TYR A 36 -6.22 17.29 -2.90
N THR A 37 -6.00 17.87 -1.72
CA THR A 37 -5.63 17.11 -0.51
C THR A 37 -6.75 16.14 -0.10
N ASN A 38 -8.01 16.57 -0.16
CA ASN A 38 -9.14 15.70 0.17
C ASN A 38 -9.30 14.56 -0.84
N ALA A 39 -9.15 14.86 -2.14
CA ALA A 39 -9.20 13.84 -3.18
C ALA A 39 -8.11 12.76 -2.98
N ILE A 40 -6.87 13.16 -2.66
CA ILE A 40 -5.79 12.22 -2.32
C ILE A 40 -6.13 11.42 -1.07
N ARG A 41 -6.65 12.07 -0.01
CA ARG A 41 -7.01 11.38 1.22
C ARG A 41 -8.04 10.30 0.98
N ASP A 42 -9.09 10.59 0.20
CA ASP A 42 -10.13 9.61 -0.10
C ASP A 42 -9.62 8.49 -1.00
N ALA A 43 -8.76 8.80 -1.97
CA ALA A 43 -8.07 7.79 -2.79
C ALA A 43 -7.06 6.93 -2.00
N GLN A 44 -6.70 7.33 -0.78
CA GLN A 44 -5.78 6.60 0.11
C GLN A 44 -6.49 5.99 1.34
N ARG A 45 -7.83 6.07 1.40
CA ARG A 45 -8.59 5.39 2.44
C ARG A 45 -8.95 4.00 1.95
N TYR A 46 -8.54 3.01 2.73
CA TYR A 46 -8.99 1.64 2.57
C TYR A 46 -10.05 1.31 3.63
N ARG A 47 -11.12 0.62 3.24
CA ARG A 47 -12.13 0.13 4.18
C ARG A 47 -11.60 -0.98 5.08
N VAL A 48 -10.69 -1.80 4.57
CA VAL A 48 -10.04 -2.88 5.34
C VAL A 48 -8.53 -2.78 5.22
N VAL A 49 -7.85 -2.80 6.37
CA VAL A 49 -6.39 -2.86 6.44
C VAL A 49 -6.00 -4.19 7.05
N ILE A 50 -5.25 -4.99 6.30
CA ILE A 50 -4.68 -6.26 6.76
C ILE A 50 -3.22 -6.01 7.11
N VAL A 51 -2.85 -6.26 8.36
CA VAL A 51 -1.46 -6.09 8.83
C VAL A 51 -0.74 -7.44 8.82
N GLY A 52 0.24 -7.55 7.94
CA GLY A 52 1.06 -8.74 7.68
C GLY A 52 0.67 -9.45 6.37
N ALA A 53 1.63 -9.58 5.45
CA ALA A 53 1.52 -10.33 4.19
C ALA A 53 2.05 -11.78 4.34
N GLY A 54 1.72 -12.42 5.46
CA GLY A 54 1.91 -13.86 5.65
C GLY A 54 0.73 -14.68 5.11
N VAL A 55 0.79 -16.00 5.27
CA VAL A 55 -0.29 -16.91 4.82
C VAL A 55 -1.67 -16.49 5.33
N SER A 56 -1.80 -16.16 6.61
CA SER A 56 -3.08 -15.74 7.20
C SER A 56 -3.60 -14.42 6.63
N GLY A 57 -2.71 -13.46 6.35
CA GLY A 57 -3.07 -12.17 5.78
C GLY A 57 -3.54 -12.30 4.33
N PHE A 58 -2.85 -13.11 3.53
CA PHE A 58 -3.29 -13.41 2.16
C PHE A 58 -4.57 -14.23 2.12
N THR A 59 -4.74 -15.22 3.02
CA THR A 59 -6.00 -15.96 3.12
C THR A 59 -7.15 -15.00 3.46
N ALA A 60 -6.97 -14.10 4.42
CA ALA A 60 -7.98 -13.09 4.76
C ALA A 60 -8.29 -12.18 3.56
N ALA A 61 -7.26 -11.70 2.86
CA ALA A 61 -7.43 -10.86 1.66
C ALA A 61 -8.19 -11.62 0.57
N ALA A 62 -7.80 -12.86 0.26
CA ALA A 62 -8.44 -13.70 -0.74
C ALA A 62 -9.91 -13.95 -0.40
N THR A 63 -10.21 -14.35 0.84
CA THR A 63 -11.58 -14.55 1.31
C THR A 63 -12.42 -13.27 1.20
N LEU A 64 -11.87 -12.11 1.54
CA LEU A 64 -12.56 -10.83 1.40
C LEU A 64 -12.85 -10.49 -0.07
N LEU A 65 -11.88 -10.72 -0.96
CA LEU A 65 -12.05 -10.52 -2.39
C LEU A 65 -13.11 -11.45 -2.99
N GLU A 66 -13.15 -12.72 -2.58
CA GLU A 66 -14.19 -13.69 -2.96
C GLU A 66 -15.60 -13.22 -2.54
N HIS A 67 -15.69 -12.44 -1.47
CA HIS A 67 -16.93 -11.83 -0.99
C HIS A 67 -17.15 -10.40 -1.51
N ASN A 68 -16.47 -10.00 -2.59
CA ASN A 68 -16.57 -8.68 -3.25
C ASN A 68 -16.16 -7.49 -2.36
N VAL A 69 -15.35 -7.71 -1.33
CA VAL A 69 -14.73 -6.63 -0.56
C VAL A 69 -13.38 -6.30 -1.22
N THR A 70 -13.39 -5.31 -2.11
CA THR A 70 -12.21 -4.95 -2.93
C THR A 70 -11.44 -3.73 -2.42
N ASP A 71 -12.05 -2.94 -1.53
CA ASP A 71 -11.44 -1.76 -0.94
C ASP A 71 -10.61 -2.15 0.30
N LEU A 72 -9.46 -2.76 0.02
CA LEU A 72 -8.54 -3.26 1.04
C LEU A 72 -7.07 -3.02 0.67
N VAL A 73 -6.23 -3.01 1.69
CA VAL A 73 -4.77 -2.99 1.55
C VAL A 73 -4.13 -3.99 2.50
N VAL A 74 -3.04 -4.62 2.05
CA VAL A 74 -2.18 -5.46 2.89
C VAL A 74 -0.89 -4.69 3.15
N LEU A 75 -0.54 -4.51 4.42
CA LEU A 75 0.69 -3.85 4.85
C LEU A 75 1.66 -4.89 5.39
N GLU A 76 2.89 -4.91 4.90
CA GLU A 76 3.96 -5.79 5.37
C GLU A 76 5.14 -4.95 5.85
N ALA A 77 5.72 -5.33 6.98
CA ALA A 77 6.85 -4.64 7.56
C ALA A 77 8.18 -5.10 6.94
N ALA A 78 8.24 -6.36 6.50
CA ALA A 78 9.38 -6.90 5.79
C ALA A 78 9.46 -6.38 4.34
N ASP A 79 10.65 -6.53 3.74
CA ASP A 79 10.91 -6.28 2.32
C ASP A 79 10.42 -7.42 1.41
N ARG A 80 9.74 -8.41 1.97
CA ARG A 80 9.21 -9.58 1.29
C ARG A 80 7.87 -10.01 1.87
N ILE A 81 7.11 -10.71 1.05
CA ILE A 81 5.89 -11.39 1.47
C ILE A 81 6.19 -12.79 2.05
N GLY A 82 5.15 -13.47 2.55
CA GLY A 82 5.20 -14.86 3.02
C GLY A 82 5.32 -15.00 4.54
N GLY A 83 5.79 -13.96 5.24
CA GLY A 83 5.92 -13.96 6.69
C GLY A 83 6.86 -15.07 7.17
N ARG A 84 6.35 -16.04 7.93
CA ARG A 84 7.15 -17.18 8.43
C ARG A 84 7.38 -18.28 7.37
N ILE A 85 6.75 -18.19 6.20
CA ILE A 85 7.12 -19.02 5.04
C ILE A 85 8.23 -18.25 4.31
N ASN A 86 9.42 -18.83 4.23
CA ASN A 86 10.60 -18.12 3.75
C ASN A 86 11.67 -19.07 3.20
N THR A 87 11.67 -19.24 1.88
CA THR A 87 12.72 -19.93 1.15
C THR A 87 13.82 -18.95 0.76
N VAL A 88 15.08 -19.27 1.03
CA VAL A 88 16.24 -18.45 0.62
C VAL A 88 17.24 -19.29 -0.15
N GLN A 89 18.07 -18.64 -0.96
CA GLN A 89 19.19 -19.31 -1.62
C GLN A 89 20.40 -19.38 -0.69
N PHE A 90 20.95 -20.57 -0.51
CA PHE A 90 22.18 -20.81 0.24
C PHE A 90 23.05 -21.79 -0.53
N GLY A 91 24.28 -21.40 -0.90
CA GLY A 91 25.18 -22.28 -1.66
C GLY A 91 24.65 -22.70 -3.04
N GLY A 92 23.75 -21.90 -3.64
CA GLY A 92 23.13 -22.22 -4.93
C GLY A 92 21.91 -23.14 -4.84
N VAL A 93 21.50 -23.55 -3.63
CA VAL A 93 20.31 -24.36 -3.41
C VAL A 93 19.25 -23.60 -2.59
N PRO A 94 17.96 -23.81 -2.86
CA PRO A 94 16.90 -23.23 -2.05
C PRO A 94 16.80 -23.97 -0.70
N ILE A 95 16.71 -23.22 0.39
CA ILE A 95 16.49 -23.76 1.74
C ILE A 95 15.35 -23.00 2.42
N ASP A 96 14.51 -23.72 3.15
CA ASP A 96 13.45 -23.11 3.95
C ASP A 96 13.99 -22.68 5.32
N LYS A 97 13.96 -21.36 5.57
CA LYS A 97 14.28 -20.78 6.88
C LYS A 97 13.05 -20.71 7.80
N GLY A 98 11.93 -21.28 7.38
CA GLY A 98 10.61 -21.05 7.93
C GLY A 98 9.78 -22.32 7.95
N ALA A 99 8.55 -22.24 7.46
CA ALA A 99 7.74 -23.43 7.24
C ALA A 99 8.37 -24.32 6.15
N GLU A 100 8.60 -25.58 6.49
CA GLU A 100 9.26 -26.59 5.62
C GLU A 100 8.35 -27.82 5.40
N PHE A 101 7.58 -28.21 6.42
CA PHE A 101 6.76 -29.42 6.38
C PHE A 101 5.26 -29.13 6.39
N ILE A 102 4.53 -29.97 5.67
CA ILE A 102 3.08 -30.11 5.80
C ILE A 102 2.82 -31.44 6.52
N HIS A 103 2.18 -31.37 7.68
CA HIS A 103 1.91 -32.54 8.49
C HIS A 103 0.51 -33.08 8.20
N GLY A 104 0.44 -34.25 7.56
CA GLY A 104 -0.80 -34.95 7.24
C GLY A 104 -1.46 -34.46 5.96
N GLU A 105 -2.14 -35.40 5.28
CA GLU A 105 -2.79 -35.19 3.99
C GLU A 105 -4.31 -35.11 4.12
N GLU A 106 -4.88 -35.82 5.09
CA GLU A 106 -6.31 -35.86 5.37
C GLU A 106 -6.77 -34.64 6.17
N ASP A 107 -7.86 -34.01 5.74
CA ASP A 107 -8.47 -32.82 6.37
C ASP A 107 -7.46 -31.67 6.60
N ASN A 108 -6.47 -31.58 5.72
CA ASN A 108 -5.43 -30.56 5.80
C ASN A 108 -5.59 -29.56 4.65
N ARG A 109 -6.14 -28.39 4.99
CA ARG A 109 -6.37 -27.34 4.00
C ARG A 109 -5.10 -26.87 3.28
N VAL A 110 -3.95 -26.89 3.95
CA VAL A 110 -2.67 -26.52 3.33
C VAL A 110 -2.30 -27.57 2.28
N TYR A 111 -2.39 -28.86 2.62
CA TYR A 111 -2.14 -29.96 1.68
C TYR A 111 -3.09 -29.90 0.48
N GLU A 112 -4.39 -29.75 0.70
CA GLU A 112 -5.39 -29.63 -0.37
C GLU A 112 -5.10 -28.49 -1.34
N LEU A 113 -4.61 -27.36 -0.83
CA LEU A 113 -4.30 -26.19 -1.64
C LEU A 113 -3.05 -26.38 -2.50
N VAL A 114 -2.04 -27.10 -2.01
CA VAL A 114 -0.75 -27.21 -2.69
C VAL A 114 -0.55 -28.53 -3.44
N SER A 115 -1.28 -29.59 -3.11
CA SER A 115 -1.16 -30.92 -3.74
C SER A 115 -1.42 -30.95 -5.25
N PRO A 116 -2.24 -30.06 -5.85
CA PRO A 116 -2.36 -29.99 -7.31
C PRO A 116 -1.11 -29.44 -8.00
N TYR A 117 -0.15 -28.89 -7.25
CA TYR A 117 1.06 -28.29 -7.76
C TYR A 117 2.26 -29.19 -7.47
N ASN A 118 3.29 -29.13 -8.33
CA ASN A 118 4.52 -29.91 -8.17
C ASN A 118 5.48 -29.31 -7.12
N PHE A 119 4.95 -29.01 -5.93
CA PHE A 119 5.70 -28.43 -4.80
C PHE A 119 6.00 -29.45 -3.69
N LEU A 120 5.35 -30.61 -3.70
CA LEU A 120 5.47 -31.61 -2.65
C LEU A 120 6.47 -32.69 -3.05
N GLY A 121 7.54 -32.84 -2.25
CA GLY A 121 8.34 -34.06 -2.21
C GLY A 121 7.83 -34.96 -1.08
N SER A 122 7.87 -36.28 -1.28
CA SER A 122 7.53 -37.21 -0.20
C SER A 122 8.70 -37.30 0.78
N TYR A 123 8.43 -37.61 2.04
CA TYR A 123 9.49 -37.84 3.03
C TYR A 123 10.37 -39.05 2.66
N GLN A 124 9.84 -39.99 1.88
CA GLN A 124 10.57 -41.16 1.37
C GLN A 124 11.64 -40.75 0.35
N ASP A 125 11.34 -39.76 -0.49
CA ASP A 125 12.31 -39.21 -1.45
C ASP A 125 13.54 -38.58 -0.78
N LEU A 126 13.40 -38.11 0.47
CA LEU A 126 14.49 -37.55 1.27
C LEU A 126 15.32 -38.63 1.99
N GLN A 127 14.79 -39.83 2.18
CA GLN A 127 15.50 -40.94 2.82
C GLN A 127 16.33 -41.77 1.84
N ASP A 128 15.95 -41.79 0.57
CA ASP A 128 16.57 -42.66 -0.44
C ASP A 128 17.84 -42.07 -1.09
N GLY A 129 18.19 -40.82 -0.81
CA GLY A 129 19.57 -40.30 -0.94
C GLY A 129 20.21 -40.36 -2.33
N ASP A 130 19.49 -39.97 -3.38
CA ASP A 130 20.05 -39.66 -4.71
C ASP A 130 20.53 -38.19 -4.81
#